data_AF-A4IU52-F1
#
_entry.id   AF-A4IU52-F1
#
_cell.length_a   1.000
_cell.length_b   1.000
_cell.length_c   1.000
_cell.angle_alpha   90.00
_cell.angle_beta   90.00
_cell.angle_gamma   90.00
#
_symmetry.space_group_name_H-M   'P 1'
#
loop_
_entity.id
_entity.type
_entity.pdbx_description
1 polymer ?
#
loop_
_entity_poly.entity_id
_entity_poly.type
_entity_poly.pdbx_seq_one_letter_code
_entity_poly.pdbx_strand_id
1 'polypeptide(L)'
;MFDDNSVPDWANNIFIAKGLGFEVSGLKGLMWNYFQEQFSEVRLSNKQLENYLGCFLDNAIKKGSVSKAISLIRETPYLLQRKEVKQSMLSEFEEKFAHYLQD
;
A
#
# COMPACT_ATOMS: atom_id res chain seq x y z
N MET A 1 1.52 7.27 4.30
CA MET A 1 0.80 6.11 3.72
C MET A 1 1.86 5.23 3.09
N PHE A 2 1.82 3.92 3.31
CA PHE A 2 2.84 3.02 2.73
C PHE A 2 2.74 3.08 1.21
N ASP A 3 3.71 3.73 0.58
CA ASP A 3 3.67 4.01 -0.84
C ASP A 3 4.12 2.77 -1.62
N ASP A 4 3.16 2.06 -2.21
CA ASP A 4 3.46 0.91 -3.06
C ASP A 4 4.34 1.28 -4.27
N ASN A 5 4.41 2.55 -4.66
CA ASN A 5 5.26 3.03 -5.76
C ASN A 5 6.75 3.14 -5.36
N SER A 6 7.07 3.04 -4.07
CA SER A 6 8.46 2.99 -3.57
C SER A 6 9.10 1.60 -3.70
N VAL A 7 8.32 0.59 -4.09
CA VAL A 7 8.78 -0.79 -4.25
C VAL A 7 9.42 -0.95 -5.63
N PRO A 8 10.70 -1.35 -5.72
CA PRO A 8 11.35 -1.59 -7.00
C PRO A 8 10.66 -2.69 -7.82
N ASP A 9 10.74 -2.62 -9.15
CA ASP A 9 10.07 -3.58 -10.05
C ASP A 9 10.45 -5.05 -9.77
N TRP A 10 11.73 -5.31 -9.49
CA TRP A 10 12.20 -6.66 -9.14
C TRP A 10 11.55 -7.18 -7.85
N ALA A 11 11.36 -6.32 -6.85
CA ALA A 11 10.72 -6.67 -5.60
C ALA A 11 9.21 -6.86 -5.81
N ASN A 12 8.58 -6.01 -6.61
CA ASN A 12 7.17 -6.12 -6.96
C ASN A 12 6.85 -7.45 -7.67
N ASN A 13 7.74 -7.93 -8.56
CA ASN A 13 7.60 -9.25 -9.18
C ASN A 13 7.61 -10.38 -8.15
N ILE A 14 8.43 -10.28 -7.11
CA ILE A 14 8.47 -11.26 -6.01
C ILE A 14 7.18 -11.19 -5.19
N PHE A 15 6.68 -10.01 -4.86
CA PHE A 15 5.39 -9.86 -4.17
C PHE A 15 4.24 -10.49 -4.95
N ILE A 16 4.19 -10.28 -6.27
CA ILE A 16 3.20 -10.91 -7.16
C ILE A 16 3.37 -12.43 -7.15
N ALA A 17 4.59 -12.93 -7.32
CA ALA A 17 4.88 -14.37 -7.33
C ALA A 17 4.51 -15.07 -5.99
N LYS A 18 4.55 -14.33 -4.88
CA LYS A 18 4.14 -14.81 -3.55
C LYS A 18 2.64 -14.63 -3.26
N GLY A 19 1.85 -14.17 -4.24
CA GLY A 19 0.40 -13.96 -4.10
C GLY A 19 0.02 -12.67 -3.34
N LEU A 20 0.99 -11.85 -2.94
CA LEU A 20 0.77 -10.63 -2.16
C LEU A 20 0.53 -9.38 -3.03
N GLY A 21 0.56 -9.55 -4.36
CA GLY A 21 0.48 -8.45 -5.32
C GLY A 21 -0.86 -7.70 -5.33
N PHE A 22 -1.94 -8.34 -4.87
CA PHE A 22 -3.31 -7.88 -5.11
C PHE A 22 -4.21 -7.89 -3.87
N GLU A 23 -3.69 -8.20 -2.68
CA GLU A 23 -4.56 -8.40 -1.51
C GLU A 23 -5.15 -7.10 -0.94
N VAL A 24 -4.29 -6.13 -0.60
CA VAL A 24 -4.68 -4.82 -0.06
C VAL A 24 -3.68 -3.75 -0.50
N SER A 25 -4.18 -2.57 -0.85
CA SER A 25 -3.34 -1.40 -1.16
C SER A 25 -2.49 -0.99 0.05
N GLY A 26 -1.21 -0.72 -0.16
CA GLY A 26 -0.25 -0.36 0.88
C GLY A 26 0.42 -1.56 1.56
N LEU A 27 -0.02 -2.79 1.28
CA LEU A 27 0.61 -4.00 1.86
C LEU A 27 2.04 -4.18 1.34
N LYS A 28 2.27 -3.94 0.04
CA LYS A 28 3.59 -4.10 -0.57
C LYS A 28 4.57 -3.08 0.00
N GLY A 29 4.17 -1.81 0.06
CA GLY A 29 4.96 -0.75 0.67
C GLY A 29 5.28 -1.01 2.14
N LEU A 30 4.32 -1.50 2.93
CA LEU A 30 4.54 -1.84 4.34
C LEU A 30 5.57 -2.96 4.51
N MET A 31 5.38 -4.06 3.78
CA MET A 31 6.27 -5.22 3.86
C MET A 31 7.67 -4.90 3.31
N TRP A 32 7.75 -4.05 2.29
CA TRP A 32 9.00 -3.57 1.73
C TRP A 32 9.77 -2.68 2.69
N ASN A 33 9.10 -1.72 3.33
CA ASN A 33 9.73 -0.86 4.34
C ASN A 33 10.25 -1.70 5.51
N TYR A 34 9.47 -2.66 5.99
CA TYR A 34 9.91 -3.54 7.06
C TYR A 34 11.11 -4.42 6.64
N PHE A 35 11.13 -4.90 5.39
CA PHE A 35 12.29 -5.58 4.84
C PHE A 35 13.52 -4.64 4.80
N GLN A 36 13.37 -3.41 4.33
CA GLN A 36 14.47 -2.45 4.31
C GLN A 36 14.99 -2.12 5.72
N GLU A 37 14.12 -1.93 6.70
CA GLU A 37 14.54 -1.70 8.09
C GLU A 37 15.43 -2.85 8.62
N GLN A 38 15.10 -4.10 8.28
CA GLN A 38 15.86 -5.28 8.72
C GLN A 38 17.18 -5.49 7.97
N PHE A 39 17.29 -5.02 6.73
CA PHE A 39 18.42 -5.34 5.84
C PHE A 39 19.18 -4.11 5.31
N SER A 40 18.81 -2.89 5.72
CA SER A 40 19.39 -1.61 5.23
C SER A 40 20.90 -1.49 5.44
N GLU A 41 21.44 -2.08 6.50
CA GLU A 41 22.86 -2.02 6.82
C GLU A 41 23.70 -3.06 6.06
N VAL A 42 23.06 -4.03 5.39
CA VAL A 42 23.76 -5.11 4.71
C VAL A 42 23.97 -4.74 3.25
N ARG A 43 25.24 -4.55 2.86
CA ARG A 43 25.61 -4.39 1.44
C ARG A 43 25.48 -5.73 0.71
N LEU A 44 24.31 -6.00 0.18
CA LEU A 44 24.00 -7.17 -0.62
C LEU A 44 23.92 -6.81 -2.11
N SER A 45 24.29 -7.76 -2.97
CA SER A 45 23.97 -7.68 -4.40
C SER A 45 22.46 -7.81 -4.63
N ASN A 46 21.95 -7.29 -5.76
CA ASN A 46 20.52 -7.39 -6.10
C ASN A 46 20.02 -8.84 -6.09
N LYS A 47 20.81 -9.79 -6.61
CA LYS A 47 20.44 -11.22 -6.62
C LYS A 47 20.34 -11.80 -5.20
N GLN A 48 21.16 -11.32 -4.26
CA GLN A 48 21.02 -11.70 -2.86
C GLN A 48 19.76 -11.06 -2.26
N LEU A 49 19.53 -9.77 -2.48
CA LEU A 49 18.31 -9.09 -2.00
C LEU A 49 17.02 -9.78 -2.47
N GLU A 50 16.96 -10.21 -3.72
CA GLU A 50 15.84 -10.99 -4.26
C GLU A 50 15.59 -12.29 -3.47
N ASN A 51 16.65 -13.06 -3.22
CA ASN A 51 16.56 -14.32 -2.45
C ASN A 51 16.14 -14.06 -0.99
N TYR A 52 16.71 -13.03 -0.37
CA TYR A 52 16.39 -12.67 1.01
C TYR A 52 14.95 -12.18 1.14
N LEU A 53 14.47 -11.37 0.20
CA LEU A 53 13.09 -10.92 0.15
C LEU A 53 12.14 -12.11 -0.01
N GLY A 54 12.44 -13.04 -0.91
CA GLY A 54 11.66 -14.26 -1.09
C GLY A 54 11.52 -15.08 0.19
N CYS A 55 12.65 -15.35 0.87
CA CYS A 55 12.68 -16.06 2.15
C CYS A 55 11.96 -15.29 3.27
N PHE A 56 12.14 -13.97 3.31
CA PHE A 56 11.48 -13.10 4.28
C PHE A 56 9.95 -13.17 4.14
N LEU A 57 9.44 -13.06 2.92
CA LEU A 57 8.00 -13.14 2.65
C LEU A 57 7.43 -14.53 2.95
N ASP A 58 8.13 -15.61 2.60
CA ASP A 58 7.70 -16.97 2.95
C ASP A 58 7.58 -17.15 4.46
N ASN A 59 8.54 -16.62 5.23
CA ASN A 59 8.50 -16.66 6.68
C ASN A 59 7.38 -15.78 7.25
N ALA A 60 7.14 -14.61 6.67
CA ALA A 60 6.07 -13.72 7.09
C ALA A 60 4.68 -14.34 6.83
N ILE A 61 4.51 -15.04 5.71
CA ILE A 61 3.28 -15.78 5.38
C ILE A 61 3.09 -16.92 6.39
N LYS A 62 4.11 -17.77 6.59
CA LYS A 62 4.03 -18.91 7.52
C LYS A 62 3.72 -18.50 8.95
N LYS A 63 4.23 -17.34 9.40
CA LYS A 63 3.99 -16.80 10.74
C LYS A 63 2.64 -16.06 10.88
N GLY A 64 1.87 -15.94 9.80
CA GLY A 64 0.63 -15.15 9.78
C GLY A 64 0.85 -13.64 9.91
N SER A 65 2.08 -13.15 9.71
CA SER A 65 2.41 -11.72 9.79
C SER A 65 1.73 -10.93 8.67
N VAL A 66 1.56 -11.53 7.49
CA VAL A 66 0.81 -10.93 6.37
C VAL A 66 -0.65 -10.71 6.76
N SER A 67 -1.31 -11.72 7.34
CA SER A 67 -2.70 -11.60 7.78
C SER A 67 -2.85 -10.51 8.85
N LYS A 68 -1.90 -10.41 9.79
CA LYS A 68 -1.88 -9.33 10.79
C LYS A 68 -1.69 -7.95 10.14
N ALA A 69 -0.78 -7.83 9.18
CA ALA A 69 -0.54 -6.59 8.46
C ALA A 69 -1.80 -6.14 7.69
N ILE A 70 -2.50 -7.07 7.06
CA ILE A 70 -3.79 -6.83 6.39
C ILE A 70 -4.85 -6.34 7.37
N SER A 71 -4.98 -7.00 8.53
CA SER A 71 -5.91 -6.56 9.57
C SER A 71 -5.58 -5.15 10.05
N LEU A 72 -4.29 -4.85 10.30
CA LEU A 72 -3.87 -3.50 10.68
C LEU A 72 -4.23 -2.46 9.62
N ILE A 73 -3.96 -2.73 8.34
CA ILE A 73 -4.32 -1.79 7.25
C ILE A 73 -5.83 -1.56 7.20
N ARG A 74 -6.64 -2.62 7.38
CA ARG A 74 -8.11 -2.54 7.37
C ARG A 74 -8.69 -1.87 8.62
N GLU A 75 -8.06 -2.07 9.77
CA GLU A 75 -8.43 -1.49 11.07
C GLU A 75 -7.92 -0.05 11.25
N THR A 76 -7.11 0.45 10.32
CA THR A 76 -6.63 1.84 10.31
C THR A 76 -7.35 2.72 9.27
N PRO A 77 -8.70 2.77 9.18
CA PRO A 77 -9.36 3.76 8.33
C PRO A 77 -9.25 5.18 8.90
N TYR A 78 -8.87 5.36 10.17
CA TYR A 78 -8.85 6.67 10.85
C TYR A 78 -7.60 7.53 10.56
N LEU A 79 -6.54 6.94 10.01
CA LEU A 79 -5.36 7.69 9.54
C LEU A 79 -5.42 8.01 8.03
N LEU A 80 -6.51 7.61 7.36
CA LEU A 80 -6.86 8.13 6.04
C LEU A 80 -7.23 9.60 6.23
N GLN A 81 -6.24 10.47 6.05
CA GLN A 81 -6.43 11.88 5.78
C GLN A 81 -7.68 12.05 4.94
N ARG A 82 -8.63 12.82 5.47
CA ARG A 82 -9.70 13.56 4.80
C ARG A 82 -9.42 13.61 3.29
N LYS A 83 -9.86 12.59 2.53
CA LYS A 83 -10.06 12.80 1.10
C LYS A 83 -11.07 13.92 1.08
N GLU A 84 -10.66 15.10 0.61
CA GLU A 84 -11.65 16.08 0.21
C GLU A 84 -12.63 15.32 -0.67
N VAL A 85 -13.86 15.23 -0.15
CA VAL A 85 -14.96 14.63 -0.88
C VAL A 85 -14.96 15.41 -2.20
N LYS A 86 -14.57 14.76 -3.30
CA LYS A 86 -14.78 15.35 -4.61
C LYS A 86 -16.27 15.63 -4.64
N GLN A 87 -16.64 16.91 -4.57
CA GLN A 87 -18.02 17.33 -4.61
C GLN A 87 -18.64 16.65 -5.84
N SER A 88 -19.75 15.96 -5.63
CA SER A 88 -20.47 15.32 -6.71
C SER A 88 -20.80 16.40 -7.75
N MET A 89 -20.73 16.08 -9.05
CA MET A 89 -21.17 17.01 -10.11
C MET A 89 -22.62 17.46 -9.91
N LEU A 90 -23.43 16.70 -9.16
CA LEU A 90 -24.77 17.11 -8.72
C LEU A 90 -24.74 18.30 -7.75
N SER A 91 -23.80 18.33 -6.82
CA SER A 91 -23.68 19.44 -5.85
C SER A 91 -23.22 20.73 -6.53
N GLU A 92 -22.29 20.66 -7.49
CA GLU A 92 -21.93 21.81 -8.32
C GLU A 92 -23.10 22.29 -9.20
N PHE A 93 -23.97 21.37 -9.66
CA PHE A 93 -25.16 21.73 -10.43
C PHE A 93 -26.20 22.43 -9.56
N GLU A 94 -26.49 21.91 -8.36
CA GLU A 94 -27.45 22.50 -7.43
C GLU A 94 -27.05 23.92 -7.01
N GLU A 95 -25.77 24.16 -6.72
CA GLU A 95 -25.26 25.50 -6.40
C GLU A 95 -25.41 26.47 -7.57
N LYS A 96 -25.08 26.05 -8.80
CA LYS A 96 -25.25 26.89 -10.00
C LYS A 96 -26.71 27.17 -10.33
N PHE A 97 -27.58 26.18 -10.14
CA PHE A 97 -29.01 26.30 -10.41
C PHE A 97 -29.70 27.20 -9.39
N ALA A 98 -29.29 27.14 -8.12
CA ALA A 98 -29.78 28.03 -7.07
C ALA A 98 -29.45 29.50 -7.36
N HIS A 99 -28.26 29.80 -7.89
CA HIS A 99 -27.90 31.15 -8.32
C HIS A 99 -28.70 31.61 -9.56
N TYR A 100 -29.00 30.70 -10.50
CA TYR A 100 -29.77 31.03 -11.69
C TYR A 100 -31.25 31.40 -11.40
N LEU A 101 -31.81 30.91 -10.29
CA LEU A 101 -33.19 31.21 -9.86
C LEU A 101 -33.30 32.45 -8.95
N GLN A 102 -32.18 33.07 -8.57
CA GLN A 102 -32.15 34.28 -7.75
C GLN A 102 -32.02 35.58 -8.57
N ASP A 103 -31.79 35.48 -9.88
CA ASP A 103 -31.99 36.55 -10.88
C ASP A 103 -33.33 36.34 -11.62
#